data_AF-A0A8H2LBY1-F1
#
_entry.id   AF-A0A8H2LBY1-F1
#
_cell.length_a   1.000
_cell.length_b   1.000
_cell.length_c   1.000
_cell.angle_alpha   90.00
_cell.angle_beta   90.00
_cell.angle_gamma   90.00
#
_symmetry.space_group_name_H-M   'P 1'
#
loop_
_entity.id
_entity.type
_entity.pdbx_description
1 polymer ?
#
loop_
_entity_poly.entity_id
_entity_poly.type
_entity_poly.pdbx_seq_one_letter_code
_entity_poly.pdbx_strand_id
1 'polypeptide(L)'
;MKNALNNSKYNIIAIIIFEIITCSISFSANFSDHSIMSTIIKWTPAIIGISTLFVYFVSRLFIKKLNWIITILGIILMLYAALTIYGTDFSQTL
;
A
#
# COMPACT_ATOMS: atom_id res chain seq x y z
N MET A 1 -12.99 -18.88 -19.28
CA MET A 1 -12.51 -17.63 -18.62
C MET A 1 -11.26 -17.96 -17.82
N LYS A 2 -10.08 -17.41 -18.19
CA LYS A 2 -8.90 -17.50 -17.31
C LYS A 2 -9.20 -16.61 -16.09
N ASN A 3 -9.25 -17.17 -14.88
CA ASN A 3 -9.49 -16.42 -13.65
C ASN A 3 -8.43 -15.33 -13.48
N ALA A 4 -8.75 -14.08 -13.86
CA ALA A 4 -7.83 -12.95 -13.80
C ALA A 4 -7.28 -12.74 -12.38
N LEU A 5 -8.09 -13.04 -11.36
CA LEU A 5 -7.73 -12.99 -9.94
C LEU A 5 -6.59 -13.95 -9.56
N ASN A 6 -6.46 -15.09 -10.25
CA ASN A 6 -5.42 -16.07 -9.94
C ASN A 6 -4.16 -15.90 -10.82
N ASN A 7 -4.12 -14.85 -11.65
CA ASN A 7 -2.96 -14.54 -12.46
C ASN A 7 -1.96 -13.71 -11.63
N SER A 8 -0.79 -14.28 -11.40
CA SER A 8 0.22 -13.64 -10.55
C SER A 8 0.69 -12.30 -11.08
N LYS A 9 0.71 -12.11 -12.40
CA LYS A 9 1.13 -10.83 -13.00
C LYS A 9 0.13 -9.72 -12.69
N TYR A 10 -1.17 -9.99 -12.78
CA TYR A 10 -2.19 -8.98 -12.47
C TYR A 10 -2.20 -8.59 -11.00
N ASN A 11 -2.00 -9.54 -10.09
CA ASN A 11 -1.90 -9.25 -8.66
C ASN A 11 -0.71 -8.34 -8.34
N ILE A 12 0.48 -8.63 -8.88
CA ILE A 12 1.67 -7.80 -8.67
C ILE A 12 1.47 -6.40 -9.27
N ILE A 13 0.96 -6.30 -10.50
CA ILE A 13 0.69 -5.03 -11.16
C ILE A 13 -0.33 -4.20 -10.36
N ALA A 14 -1.39 -4.82 -9.84
CA ALA A 14 -2.38 -4.14 -9.02
C ALA A 14 -1.76 -3.55 -7.74
N ILE A 15 -0.90 -4.31 -7.04
CA ILE A 15 -0.20 -3.81 -5.84
C ILE A 15 0.64 -2.58 -6.19
N ILE A 16 1.45 -2.65 -7.24
CA ILE A 16 2.32 -1.54 -7.67
C ILE A 16 1.52 -0.30 -8.06
N ILE A 17 0.43 -0.46 -8.82
CA ILE A 17 -0.42 0.67 -9.22
C ILE A 17 -1.02 1.35 -7.99
N PHE A 18 -1.59 0.57 -7.06
CA PHE A 18 -2.18 1.12 -5.85
C PHE A 18 -1.13 1.71 -4.91
N GLU A 19 0.08 1.17 -4.87
CA GLU A 19 1.19 1.74 -4.12
C GLU A 19 1.54 3.15 -4.63
N ILE A 20 1.64 3.35 -5.95
CA ILE A 20 1.88 4.68 -6.55
C ILE A 20 0.75 5.65 -6.22
N ILE A 21 -0.51 5.20 -6.35
CA ILE A 21 -1.69 6.03 -6.06
C ILE A 21 -1.72 6.45 -4.58
N THR A 22 -1.55 5.49 -3.67
CA THR A 22 -1.62 5.73 -2.22
C THR A 22 -0.43 6.54 -1.72
N CYS A 23 0.76 6.35 -2.28
CA CYS A 23 1.88 7.25 -2.03
C CYS A 23 1.57 8.67 -2.50
N SER A 24 1.04 8.85 -3.72
CA SER A 24 0.69 10.18 -4.24
C SER A 24 -0.30 10.91 -3.33
N ILE A 25 -1.29 10.19 -2.79
CA ILE A 25 -2.24 10.71 -1.78
C ILE A 25 -1.52 11.07 -0.47
N SER A 26 -0.64 10.19 0.03
CA SER A 26 0.07 10.45 1.27
C SER A 26 1.04 11.62 1.17
N PHE A 27 1.65 11.84 0.00
CA PHE A 27 2.57 12.96 -0.24
C PHE A 27 1.87 14.29 -0.44
N SER A 28 0.58 14.30 -0.78
CA SER A 28 -0.24 15.51 -0.87
C SER A 28 -0.83 15.95 0.48
N ALA A 29 -0.65 15.16 1.55
CA ALA A 29 -1.07 15.49 2.90
C ALA A 29 -0.33 16.74 3.43
N ASN A 30 -1.04 17.52 4.26
CA ASN A 30 -0.54 18.78 4.78
C ASN A 30 0.36 18.54 6.01
N PHE A 31 1.67 18.71 5.83
CA PHE A 31 2.66 18.69 6.91
C PHE A 31 3.30 20.08 6.98
N SER A 32 3.34 20.66 8.18
CA SER A 32 4.00 21.96 8.42
C SER A 32 5.52 21.87 8.28
N ASP A 33 6.08 20.69 8.55
CA ASP A 33 7.52 20.53 8.79
C ASP A 33 8.15 19.53 7.82
N HIS A 34 9.38 19.84 7.40
CA HIS A 34 10.24 18.95 6.60
C HIS A 34 11.06 17.98 7.46
N SER A 35 10.47 17.52 8.58
CA SER A 35 11.15 16.62 9.50
C SER A 35 11.35 15.22 8.89
N ILE A 36 12.32 14.49 9.43
CA ILE A 36 12.53 13.07 9.08
C ILE A 36 11.26 12.27 9.42
N MET A 37 10.56 12.64 10.50
CA MET A 37 9.32 11.99 10.90
C MET A 37 8.20 12.17 9.86
N SER A 38 7.98 13.38 9.35
CA SER A 38 6.96 13.62 8.32
C SER A 38 7.28 12.85 7.03
N THR A 39 8.57 12.73 6.70
CA THR A 39 9.02 11.91 5.57
C THR A 39 8.68 10.43 5.78
N ILE A 40 9.01 9.86 6.95
CA ILE A 40 8.71 8.44 7.26
C ILE A 40 7.21 8.17 7.17
N ILE A 41 6.37 9.07 7.73
CA ILE A 41 4.91 8.92 7.68
C ILE A 41 4.42 8.90 6.23
N LYS A 42 4.91 9.82 5.38
CA LYS A 42 4.55 9.86 3.94
C LYS A 42 4.91 8.59 3.17
N TRP A 43 5.97 7.88 3.58
CA TRP A 43 6.39 6.62 2.97
C TRP A 43 5.64 5.39 3.49
N THR A 44 4.74 5.53 4.48
CA THR A 44 3.98 4.42 5.06
C THR A 44 3.27 3.55 4.01
N PRO A 45 2.57 4.09 3.00
CA PRO A 45 1.91 3.27 1.99
C PRO A 45 2.90 2.41 1.17
N ALA A 46 4.09 2.92 0.85
CA ALA A 46 5.13 2.16 0.14
C ALA A 46 5.69 1.01 1.01
N ILE A 47 5.92 1.27 2.31
CA ILE A 47 6.38 0.22 3.24
C ILE A 47 5.34 -0.91 3.31
N ILE A 48 4.04 -0.56 3.34
CA ILE A 48 2.95 -1.53 3.29
C ILE A 48 2.91 -2.25 1.94
N GLY A 49 3.10 -1.55 0.82
CA GLY A 49 3.12 -2.12 -0.53
C GLY A 49 4.22 -3.17 -0.71
N ILE A 50 5.45 -2.83 -0.34
CA ILE A 50 6.61 -3.73 -0.36
C ILE A 50 6.38 -4.94 0.56
N SER A 51 5.87 -4.71 1.77
CA SER A 51 5.55 -5.79 2.72
C SER A 51 4.47 -6.72 2.17
N THR A 52 3.45 -6.16 1.52
CA THR A 52 2.38 -6.92 0.85
C THR A 52 2.94 -7.77 -0.28
N LEU A 53 3.82 -7.23 -1.12
CA LEU A 53 4.49 -8.00 -2.16
C LEU A 53 5.28 -9.17 -1.58
N PHE A 54 6.04 -8.93 -0.51
CA PHE A 54 6.80 -9.98 0.16
C PHE A 54 5.89 -11.11 0.68
N VAL A 55 4.82 -10.75 1.41
CA VAL A 55 3.83 -11.72 1.92
C VAL A 55 3.11 -12.45 0.78
N TYR A 56 2.82 -11.75 -0.32
CA TYR A 56 2.22 -12.35 -1.52
C TYR A 56 3.16 -13.38 -2.16
N PHE A 57 4.46 -13.10 -2.28
CA PHE A 57 5.44 -14.05 -2.79
C PHE A 57 5.57 -15.28 -1.88
N VAL A 58 5.68 -15.09 -0.57
CA VAL A 58 5.73 -16.18 0.41
C VAL A 58 4.47 -17.02 0.33
N SER A 59 3.29 -16.40 0.36
CA SER A 59 2.01 -17.11 0.23
C SER A 59 1.89 -17.85 -1.09
N ARG A 60 2.39 -17.31 -2.19
CA ARG A 60 2.39 -18.03 -3.48
C ARG A 60 3.21 -19.32 -3.43
N LEU A 61 4.28 -19.39 -2.63
CA LEU A 61 5.09 -20.61 -2.46
C LEU A 61 4.31 -21.69 -1.70
N PHE A 62 3.59 -21.31 -0.64
CA PHE A 62 2.89 -22.28 0.25
C PHE A 62 1.41 -22.51 -0.12
N ILE A 63 0.70 -21.49 -0.57
CA ILE A 63 -0.76 -21.42 -0.77
C ILE A 63 -1.06 -20.93 -2.21
N LYS A 64 -1.21 -21.87 -3.14
CA LYS A 64 -1.35 -21.55 -4.58
C LYS A 64 -2.73 -21.05 -5.02
N LYS A 65 -3.78 -21.24 -4.20
CA LYS A 65 -5.19 -21.06 -4.63
C LYS A 65 -5.86 -19.79 -4.08
N LEU A 66 -5.35 -19.22 -2.98
CA LEU A 66 -5.96 -18.08 -2.26
C LEU A 66 -5.01 -16.88 -2.10
N ASN A 67 -3.87 -16.89 -2.81
CA ASN A 67 -2.87 -15.83 -2.75
C ASN A 67 -3.41 -14.44 -3.14
N TRP A 68 -4.43 -14.37 -4.00
CA TRP A 68 -5.06 -13.12 -4.43
C TRP A 68 -5.72 -12.33 -3.27
N ILE A 69 -6.09 -13.01 -2.18
CA ILE A 69 -6.65 -12.35 -0.99
C ILE A 69 -5.64 -11.38 -0.38
N ILE A 70 -4.35 -11.73 -0.40
CA ILE A 70 -3.28 -10.89 0.14
C ILE A 70 -3.15 -9.59 -0.66
N THR A 71 -3.30 -9.67 -1.98
CA THR A 71 -3.32 -8.47 -2.84
C THR A 71 -4.42 -7.51 -2.39
N ILE A 72 -5.65 -8.02 -2.20
CA ILE A 72 -6.79 -7.18 -1.81
C ILE A 72 -6.60 -6.61 -0.41
N LEU A 73 -6.17 -7.43 0.55
CA LEU A 73 -5.92 -6.97 1.93
C LEU A 73 -4.84 -5.88 1.97
N GLY A 74 -3.75 -6.07 1.24
CA GLY A 74 -2.69 -5.07 1.14
C GLY A 74 -3.17 -3.76 0.49
N ILE A 75 -3.98 -3.85 -0.58
CA ILE A 75 -4.58 -2.65 -1.21
C ILE A 75 -5.48 -1.91 -0.24
N ILE A 76 -6.36 -2.61 0.48
CA ILE A 76 -7.24 -2.00 1.49
C ILE A 76 -6.40 -1.31 2.58
N LEU A 77 -5.35 -1.97 3.05
CA LEU A 77 -4.47 -1.43 4.10
C LEU A 77 -3.70 -0.19 3.62
N MET A 78 -3.17 -0.20 2.39
CA MET A 78 -2.50 0.95 1.78
C MET A 78 -3.46 2.15 1.62
N LEU A 79 -4.68 1.90 1.14
CA LEU A 79 -5.71 2.93 1.01
C LEU A 79 -6.11 3.51 2.37
N TYR A 80 -6.33 2.65 3.36
CA TYR A 80 -6.64 3.06 4.72
C TYR A 80 -5.54 3.97 5.31
N ALA A 81 -4.28 3.56 5.18
CA ALA A 81 -3.15 4.35 5.65
C ALA A 81 -3.07 5.70 4.92
N ALA A 82 -3.12 5.71 3.58
CA ALA A 82 -3.02 6.94 2.80
C ALA A 82 -4.16 7.91 3.07
N LEU A 83 -5.41 7.44 3.18
CA LEU A 83 -6.56 8.28 3.50
C LEU A 83 -6.50 8.82 4.92
N THR A 84 -6.04 8.02 5.88
CA THR A 84 -5.83 8.47 7.26
C THR A 84 -4.78 9.57 7.32
N ILE A 85 -3.65 9.39 6.63
CA ILE A 85 -2.59 10.41 6.55
C ILE A 85 -3.14 11.67 5.86
N TYR A 86 -3.81 11.53 4.71
CA TYR A 86 -4.36 12.67 3.98
C TYR A 86 -5.41 13.46 4.80
N GLY A 87 -6.25 12.76 5.56
CA GLY A 87 -7.27 13.39 6.41
C GLY A 87 -6.76 13.93 7.74
N THR A 88 -5.51 13.65 8.12
CA THR A 88 -4.93 14.13 9.37
C THR A 88 -4.22 15.46 9.14
N ASP A 89 -4.55 16.48 9.94
CA ASP A 89 -3.83 17.74 9.94
C ASP A 89 -2.59 17.64 10.83
N PHE A 90 -1.43 17.43 10.20
CA PHE A 90 -0.15 17.33 10.89
C PHE A 90 0.42 18.69 11.28
N SER A 91 -0.19 19.81 10.87
CA SER A 91 0.27 21.15 11.27
C SER A 91 -0.11 21.52 12.71
N GLN A 92 -1.03 20.77 13.33
CA GLN A 92 -1.52 21.02 14.69
C GLN A 92 -0.94 20.06 15.73
N THR A 93 -0.17 19.05 15.31
CA THR A 93 0.20 17.89 16.15
C THR A 93 1.70 17.64 16.29
N LEU A 94 2.55 18.36 15.55
CA LEU A 94 4.02 18.33 15.62
C LEU A 94 4.56 19.74 15.79
#